data_AF-A0A3N1CW62-F1
#
_entry.id   AF-A0A3N1CW62-F1
#
_cell.length_a   1.000
_cell.length_b   1.000
_cell.length_c   1.000
_cell.angle_alpha   90.00
_cell.angle_beta   90.00
_cell.angle_gamma   90.00
#
_symmetry.space_group_name_H-M   'P 1'
#
loop_
_entity.id
_entity.type
_entity.pdbx_description
1 polymer ?
#
loop_
_entity_poly.entity_id
_entity_poly.type
_entity_poly.pdbx_seq_one_letter_code
_entity_poly.pdbx_strand_id
1 'polypeptide(L)' 'MRKVVMALALVIGLHLVGRAFAEPFVIDMGDPTTYQADWGGPTLPGVLFVHCAPGAVSAYLITRIALRKFRPMAAVG' A
#
# COMPACT_ATOMS: atom_id res chain seq x y z
N MET A 1 -3.11 23.87 -8.43
CA MET A 1 -3.63 22.90 -7.44
C MET A 1 -3.54 21.43 -7.90
N ARG A 2 -4.19 21.00 -8.99
CA ARG A 2 -4.28 19.57 -9.38
C ARG A 2 -2.96 18.79 -9.42
N LYS A 3 -1.90 19.37 -10.01
CA LYS A 3 -0.58 18.73 -10.07
C LYS A 3 0.03 18.50 -8.68
N VAL A 4 -0.16 19.45 -7.76
CA VAL A 4 0.31 19.35 -6.36
C VAL A 4 -0.45 18.25 -5.64
N VAL A 5 -1.77 18.20 -5.77
CA VAL A 5 -2.60 17.13 -5.18
C VAL A 5 -2.17 15.76 -5.70
N MET A 6 -1.91 15.63 -7.00
CA MET A 6 -1.42 14.38 -7.58
C MET A 6 -0.03 13.98 -7.06
N ALA A 7 0.89 14.94 -6.92
CA ALA A 7 2.22 14.68 -6.37
C ALA A 7 2.13 14.20 -4.91
N LEU A 8 1.33 14.87 -4.09
CA LEU A 8 1.10 14.47 -2.70
C LEU A 8 0.44 13.09 -2.61
N ALA A 9 -0.58 12.82 -3.42
CA ALA A 9 -1.23 11.52 -3.47
C ALA A 9 -0.25 10.40 -3.87
N LEU A 10 0.68 10.68 -4.80
CA LEU A 10 1.71 9.72 -5.18
C LEU A 10 2.69 9.46 -4.03
N VAL A 11 3.17 10.51 -3.34
CA VAL A 11 4.08 10.38 -2.19
C VAL A 11 3.41 9.58 -1.06
N ILE A 12 2.17 9.92 -0.70
CA ILE A 12 1.40 9.20 0.32
C ILE A 12 1.18 7.74 -0.11
N GLY A 13 0.79 7.51 -1.36
CA GLY A 13 0.56 6.17 -1.89
C GLY A 13 1.83 5.32 -1.85
N LEU A 14 2.98 5.85 -2.25
CA LEU A 14 4.27 5.15 -2.18
C LEU A 14 4.69 4.87 -0.73
N HIS A 15 4.48 5.80 0.18
CA HIS A 15 4.73 5.58 1.61
C HIS A 15 3.87 4.42 2.16
N LEU A 16 2.59 4.37 1.81
CA LEU A 16 1.69 3.28 2.20
C LEU A 16 2.12 1.93 1.62
N VAL A 17 2.60 1.89 0.37
CA VAL A 17 3.18 0.67 -0.23
C VAL A 17 4.40 0.20 0.55
N GLY A 18 5.32 1.12 0.88
CA GLY A 18 6.50 0.81 1.68
C GLY A 18 6.14 0.25 3.06
N ARG A 19 5.19 0.89 3.75
CA ARG A 19 4.67 0.41 5.06
C ARG A 19 4.07 -0.99 4.94
N ALA A 20 3.21 -1.23 3.96
CA ALA A 20 2.60 -2.54 3.75
C ALA A 20 3.63 -3.65 3.46
N PHE A 21 4.73 -3.30 2.80
CA PHE A 21 5.82 -4.25 2.53
C PHE A 21 6.68 -4.50 3.77
N ALA A 22 6.91 -3.48 4.61
CA ALA A 22 7.75 -3.58 5.79
C ALA A 22 7.05 -4.30 6.96
N GLU A 23 5.75 -4.10 7.14
CA GLU A 23 4.98 -4.62 8.29
C GLU A 23 5.26 -6.10 8.61
N PRO A 24 5.24 -7.04 7.64
CA PRO A 24 5.48 -8.45 7.92
C PRO A 24 6.87 -8.78 8.50
N PHE A 25 7.84 -7.88 8.31
CA PHE A 25 9.22 -8.05 8.76
C PHE A 25 9.52 -7.26 10.04
N VAL A 26 8.65 -6.33 10.42
CA VAL A 26 8.80 -5.50 11.63
C VAL A 26 8.16 -6.17 12.85
N ILE A 27 7.01 -6.84 12.66
CA ILE A 27 6.32 -7.57 13.75
C ILE A 27 6.79 -9.02 13.85
N ASP A 28 6.80 -9.57 15.07
CA ASP A 28 6.97 -11.01 15.28
C ASP A 28 5.60 -11.69 15.15
N MET A 29 5.37 -12.35 14.02
CA MET A 29 4.10 -13.05 13.75
C MET A 29 3.85 -14.26 14.65
N GLY A 30 4.88 -14.76 15.34
CA GLY A 30 4.77 -15.87 16.27
C GLY A 30 4.43 -15.44 17.71
N ASP A 31 4.60 -14.15 18.02
CA ASP A 31 4.37 -13.61 19.35
C ASP A 31 3.34 -12.47 19.34
N PRO A 32 2.08 -12.74 19.72
CA PRO A 32 1.04 -11.73 19.82
C PRO A 32 1.38 -10.55 20.73
N THR A 33 2.28 -10.71 21.71
CA THR A 33 2.64 -9.60 22.59
C THR A 33 3.29 -8.43 21.86
N THR A 34 3.81 -8.68 20.65
CA THR A 34 4.44 -7.67 19.79
C THR A 34 3.46 -6.85 18.96
N TYR A 35 2.26 -7.36 18.67
CA TYR A 35 1.28 -6.70 17.78
C TYR A 35 -0.14 -6.59 18.38
N GLN A 36 -0.40 -7.18 19.54
CA GLN A 36 -1.75 -7.23 20.11
C GLN A 36 -2.33 -5.87 20.51
N ALA A 37 -1.45 -4.91 20.84
CA ALA A 37 -1.83 -3.55 21.20
C ALA A 37 -1.87 -2.61 19.99
N ASP A 38 -1.46 -3.08 18.81
CA ASP A 38 -1.46 -2.29 17.59
C ASP A 38 -2.86 -2.21 16.98
N TRP A 39 -3.05 -1.26 16.07
CA TRP A 39 -4.32 -1.12 15.37
C TRP A 39 -4.60 -2.33 14.47
N GLY A 40 -5.71 -3.01 14.75
CA GLY A 40 -6.06 -4.28 14.12
C GLY A 40 -5.69 -5.51 14.97
N GLY A 41 -4.99 -5.34 16.09
CA GLY A 41 -4.83 -6.36 17.12
C GLY A 41 -6.18 -6.75 17.76
N PRO A 42 -6.27 -7.88 18.48
CA PRO A 42 -5.19 -8.75 18.93
C PRO A 42 -4.81 -9.86 17.93
N THR A 43 -5.44 -9.89 16.76
CA THR A 43 -5.23 -10.96 15.77
C THR A 43 -4.23 -10.55 14.70
N LEU A 44 -3.35 -11.47 14.31
CA LEU A 44 -2.39 -11.23 13.23
C LEU A 44 -3.06 -10.80 11.91
N PRO A 45 -4.17 -11.43 11.44
CA PRO A 45 -4.84 -10.97 10.23
C PRO A 45 -5.38 -9.54 10.33
N GLY A 46 -5.85 -9.11 11.51
CA GLY A 46 -6.38 -7.76 11.70
C GLY A 46 -5.31 -6.69 11.62
N VAL A 47 -4.15 -6.89 12.28
CA VAL A 47 -3.00 -5.97 12.20
C VAL A 47 -2.50 -5.88 10.76
N LEU A 48 -2.28 -7.03 10.11
CA LEU A 48 -1.87 -7.08 8.71
C LEU A 48 -2.88 -6.41 7.79
N PHE A 49 -4.19 -6.56 8.04
CA PHE A 49 -5.20 -5.89 7.23
C PHE A 49 -5.10 -4.36 7.34
N VAL A 50 -5.03 -3.82 8.55
CA VAL A 50 -4.97 -2.36 8.78
C VAL A 50 -3.68 -1.75 8.20
N HIS A 51 -2.56 -2.46 8.30
CA HIS A 51 -1.26 -1.94 7.91
C HIS A 51 -0.92 -2.22 6.43
N CYS A 52 -1.40 -3.33 5.86
CA CYS A 52 -1.08 -3.72 4.49
C CYS A 52 -2.15 -3.36 3.46
N ALA A 53 -3.44 -3.36 3.80
CA ALA A 53 -4.49 -3.11 2.81
C ALA A 53 -4.42 -1.73 2.14
N PRO A 54 -4.15 -0.62 2.86
CA PRO A 54 -3.99 0.70 2.23
C PRO A 54 -2.83 0.74 1.23
N GLY A 55 -1.73 0.06 1.54
CA GLY A 55 -0.59 -0.08 0.63
C GLY A 55 -0.92 -0.93 -0.59
N ALA A 56 -1.61 -2.06 -0.42
CA ALA A 56 -2.05 -2.89 -1.54
C ALA A 56 -2.99 -2.13 -2.50
N VAL A 57 -3.96 -1.37 -1.97
CA VAL A 57 -4.84 -0.50 -2.77
C VAL A 57 -4.03 0.58 -3.48
N SER A 58 -3.08 1.21 -2.80
CA SER A 58 -2.21 2.24 -3.38
C SER A 58 -1.37 1.68 -4.52
N ALA A 59 -0.73 0.52 -4.34
CA ALA A 59 0.03 -0.18 -5.37
C ALA A 59 -0.84 -0.49 -6.59
N TYR A 60 -2.04 -1.02 -6.37
CA TYR A 60 -2.98 -1.34 -7.45
C TYR A 60 -3.36 -0.09 -8.25
N LEU A 61 -3.71 1.01 -7.59
CA LEU A 61 -4.11 2.25 -8.25
C LEU A 61 -2.95 2.89 -9.01
N ILE A 62 -1.77 2.99 -8.40
CA ILE A 62 -0.56 3.52 -9.04
C ILE A 62 -0.22 2.71 -10.28
N THR A 63 -0.21 1.37 -10.16
CA THR A 63 0.07 0.47 -11.28
C THR A 63 -0.97 0.62 -12.38
N ARG A 64 -2.26 0.63 -12.07
CA ARG A 64 -3.34 0.84 -13.05
C ARG A 64 -3.20 2.17 -13.79
N ILE A 65 -2.87 3.25 -13.08
CA ILE A 65 -2.69 4.57 -13.70
C ILE A 65 -1.45 4.59 -14.59
N ALA A 66 -0.33 4.00 -14.13
CA ALA A 66 0.89 3.88 -14.92
C ALA A 66 0.63 3.10 -16.21
N LEU A 67 0.02 1.91 -16.11
CA LEU A 67 -0.32 1.08 -17.27
C LEU A 67 -1.23 1.79 -18.27
N ARG A 68 -2.21 2.58 -17.80
CA ARG A 68 -3.06 3.39 -18.69
C ARG A 68 -2.29 4.48 -19.44
N LYS A 69 -1.27 5.07 -18.81
CA LYS A 69 -0.44 6.10 -19.42
C LYS A 69 0.60 5.53 -20.38
N PHE A 70 1.05 4.29 -20.16
CA PHE A 70 2.08 3.63 -20.94
C PHE A 70 1.54 2.59 -21.95
N ARG A 71 0.25 2.62 -22.30
CA ARG A 71 -0.26 1.78 -23.41
C ARG A 71 0.49 2.14 -24.70
N PRO A 72 1.26 1.24 -25.31
CA PRO A 72 1.96 1.53 -26.55
C PRO A 72 0.94 1.81 -27.67
N MET A 73 1.21 2.83 -28.49
CA MET A 73 0.41 3.22 -29.67
C MET A 73 0.23 2.11 -30.73
N ALA A 74 0.83 0.93 -30.54
CA ALA A 74 0.75 -0.20 -31.48
C ALA A 74 -0.62 -0.90 -31.51
N ALA A 75 -1.59 -0.52 -30.68
CA ALA A 75 -2.93 -1.13 -30.65
C ALA A 75 -4.02 -0.26 -31.30
N VAL A 76 -3.64 0.75 -32.08
CA VAL A 76 -4.54 1.57 -32.91
C VAL A 76 -4.13 1.35 -34.37
N GLY A 77 -4.55 0.21 -34.91
CA GLY A 77 -4.43 -0.15 -36.33
C GLY A 77 -5.76 -0.72 -36.79
#